data_AF-A0AAW9EFY4-F1
#
_entry.id   AF-A0AAW9EFY4-F1
#
_cell.length_a   1.000
_cell.length_b   1.000
_cell.length_c   1.000
_cell.angle_alpha   90.00
_cell.angle_beta   90.00
_cell.angle_gamma   90.00
#
_symmetry.space_group_name_H-M   'P 1'
#
loop_
_entity.id
_entity.type
_entity.pdbx_description
1 polymer ?
#
loop_
_entity_poly.entity_id
_entity_poly.type
_entity_poly.pdbx_seq_one_letter_code
_entity_poly.pdbx_strand_id
1 'polypeptide(L)'
;SSPTQANLLDWFKGNDRPPAPAGKALEFTKPGRWQNSLPLTPEEKVTGYNNFYEFGLDKADPAANAGSLKTDPWTLTINGEVNKPLT
;
A
#
# COMPACT_ATOMS: atom_id res chain seq x y z
N SER A 1 -5.27 9.78 -32.97
CA SER A 1 -4.88 10.39 -31.68
C SER A 1 -6.14 10.55 -30.87
N SER A 2 -6.42 9.61 -29.97
CA SER A 2 -7.65 9.64 -29.15
C SER A 2 -7.44 10.60 -27.97
N PRO A 3 -8.30 11.62 -27.77
CA PRO A 3 -8.18 12.48 -26.62
C PRO A 3 -8.70 11.74 -25.38
N THR A 4 -7.84 11.55 -24.39
CA THR A 4 -8.23 11.12 -23.04
C THR A 4 -9.06 12.24 -22.39
N GLN A 5 -10.36 12.03 -22.27
CA GLN A 5 -11.21 12.89 -21.43
C GLN A 5 -11.13 12.40 -19.99
N ALA A 6 -10.42 13.15 -19.14
CA ALA A 6 -10.61 13.06 -17.70
C ALA A 6 -11.97 13.70 -17.38
N ASN A 7 -12.95 12.88 -17.02
CA ASN A 7 -14.33 13.29 -16.88
C ASN A 7 -14.56 13.84 -15.45
N LEU A 8 -15.28 14.97 -15.33
CA LEU A 8 -15.54 15.68 -14.06
C LEU A 8 -16.29 14.81 -13.02
N LEU A 9 -16.84 13.67 -13.45
CA LEU A 9 -17.57 12.71 -12.64
C LEU A 9 -16.67 11.80 -11.77
N ASP A 10 -15.37 11.67 -12.05
CA ASP A 10 -14.48 10.84 -11.21
C ASP A 10 -14.13 11.50 -9.88
N TRP A 11 -14.21 12.83 -9.79
CA TRP A 11 -14.05 13.57 -8.53
C TRP A 11 -15.20 13.32 -7.53
N PHE A 12 -16.41 13.02 -8.02
CA PHE A 12 -17.61 12.87 -7.18
C PHE A 12 -17.89 11.44 -6.71
N LYS A 13 -17.04 10.45 -7.03
CA LYS A 13 -17.18 9.09 -6.50
C LYS A 13 -16.61 8.99 -5.09
N GLY A 14 -17.30 9.62 -4.16
CA GLY A 14 -17.16 9.34 -2.73
C GLY A 14 -17.80 7.98 -2.41
N ASN A 15 -17.04 7.12 -1.76
CA ASN A 15 -17.44 5.92 -1.01
C ASN A 15 -17.63 4.56 -1.71
N ASP A 16 -17.65 4.44 -3.04
CA ASP A 16 -17.78 3.11 -3.70
C ASP A 16 -16.45 2.46 -4.10
N ARG A 17 -15.42 2.56 -3.23
CA ARG A 17 -14.10 1.98 -3.52
C ARG A 17 -13.96 0.62 -2.86
N PRO A 18 -13.53 -0.41 -3.61
CA PRO A 18 -13.42 -1.75 -3.06
C PRO A 18 -12.44 -1.75 -1.87
N PRO A 19 -12.72 -2.55 -0.82
CA PRO A 19 -11.78 -2.71 0.27
C PRO A 19 -10.45 -3.25 -0.27
N ALA A 20 -9.34 -2.81 0.31
CA ALA A 20 -8.04 -3.36 -0.01
C ALA A 20 -8.07 -4.89 0.17
N PRO A 21 -7.47 -5.67 -0.76
CA PRO A 21 -7.47 -7.11 -0.65
C PRO A 21 -6.76 -7.57 0.63
N ALA A 22 -7.38 -8.53 1.33
CA ALA A 22 -6.80 -9.11 2.53
C ALA A 22 -5.50 -9.86 2.19
N GLY A 23 -4.42 -9.52 2.88
CA GLY A 23 -3.13 -10.19 2.74
C GLY A 23 -3.11 -11.62 3.28
N LYS A 24 -2.06 -12.38 2.96
CA LYS A 24 -1.83 -13.72 3.52
C LYS A 24 -1.42 -13.62 4.99
N ALA A 25 -2.05 -14.41 5.86
CA ALA A 25 -1.67 -14.49 7.28
C ALA A 25 -0.25 -15.02 7.47
N LEU A 26 0.46 -14.48 8.47
CA LEU A 26 1.84 -14.83 8.83
C LEU A 26 1.95 -15.10 10.32
N GLU A 27 2.91 -15.93 10.70
CA GLU A 27 3.27 -16.17 12.09
C GLU A 27 4.27 -15.11 12.59
N PHE A 28 4.04 -14.54 13.77
CA PHE A 28 4.91 -13.51 14.37
C PHE A 28 4.82 -13.50 15.90
N THR A 29 5.81 -12.86 16.54
CA THR A 29 5.83 -12.67 18.00
C THR A 29 5.35 -11.27 18.39
N LYS A 30 4.89 -11.10 19.65
CA LYS A 30 4.45 -9.81 20.21
C LYS A 30 5.26 -9.44 21.44
N PRO A 31 6.50 -8.94 21.29
CA PRO A 31 7.35 -8.58 22.43
C PRO A 31 6.71 -7.50 23.29
N GLY A 32 6.66 -7.69 24.61
CA GLY A 32 6.00 -6.75 25.54
C GLY A 32 6.49 -5.30 25.41
N ARG A 33 7.77 -5.10 25.05
CA ARG A 33 8.36 -3.77 24.82
C ARG A 33 7.74 -2.96 23.67
N TRP A 34 7.03 -3.62 22.74
CA TRP A 34 6.38 -2.98 21.59
C TRP A 34 4.85 -2.94 21.72
N GLN A 35 4.31 -3.52 22.78
CA GLN A 35 2.88 -3.50 23.05
C GLN A 35 2.52 -2.28 23.91
N ASN A 36 1.41 -1.64 23.58
CA ASN A 36 0.85 -0.53 24.34
C ASN A 36 -0.68 -0.55 24.24
N SER A 37 -1.34 0.35 24.96
CA SER A 37 -2.80 0.51 24.97
C SER A 37 -3.27 1.71 24.14
N LEU A 38 -2.50 2.14 23.15
CA LEU A 38 -2.94 3.21 22.26
C LEU A 38 -4.13 2.73 21.43
N PRO A 39 -5.12 3.59 21.18
CA PRO A 39 -6.20 3.27 20.27
C PRO A 39 -5.63 3.01 18.87
N LEU A 40 -6.01 1.88 18.27
CA LEU A 40 -5.58 1.53 16.92
C LEU A 40 -6.39 2.29 15.88
N THR A 41 -5.71 2.70 14.81
CA THR A 41 -6.38 3.17 13.59
C THR A 41 -7.14 1.99 12.97
N PRO A 42 -8.42 2.17 12.56
CA PRO A 42 -9.17 1.14 11.85
C PRO A 42 -8.43 0.66 10.60
N GLU A 43 -8.46 -0.65 10.34
CA GLU A 43 -7.71 -1.29 9.25
C GLU A 43 -8.05 -0.67 7.89
N GLU A 44 -9.32 -0.34 7.65
CA GLU A 44 -9.79 0.23 6.39
C GLU A 44 -9.14 1.59 6.09
N LYS A 45 -8.78 2.34 7.14
CA LYS A 45 -8.03 3.60 6.99
C LYS A 45 -6.55 3.34 6.77
N VAL A 46 -5.98 2.33 7.43
CA VAL A 46 -4.56 1.95 7.25
C VAL A 46 -4.31 1.50 5.81
N THR A 47 -5.25 0.77 5.20
CA THR A 47 -5.11 0.22 3.84
C THR A 47 -5.76 1.09 2.75
N GLY A 48 -6.54 2.11 3.12
CA GLY A 48 -7.31 2.94 2.18
C GLY A 48 -6.90 4.42 2.15
N TYR A 49 -6.10 4.89 3.11
CA TYR A 49 -5.63 6.29 3.19
C TYR A 49 -4.11 6.33 3.22
N ASN A 50 -3.49 6.39 2.04
CA ASN A 50 -2.06 6.15 1.88
C ASN A 50 -1.38 7.27 1.08
N ASN A 51 -0.08 7.40 1.26
CA ASN A 51 0.79 8.15 0.35
C ASN A 51 1.69 7.13 -0.36
N PHE A 52 1.38 6.82 -1.61
CA PHE A 52 2.22 6.00 -2.47
C PHE A 52 2.19 6.62 -3.88
N TYR A 53 3.11 7.56 -4.11
CA TYR A 53 3.07 8.50 -5.24
C TYR A 53 3.17 7.82 -6.61
N GLU A 54 3.85 6.68 -6.67
CA GLU A 54 3.94 5.82 -7.86
C GLU A 54 2.56 5.31 -8.32
N PHE A 55 1.56 5.35 -7.44
CA PHE A 55 0.19 4.91 -7.70
C PHE A 55 -0.83 6.03 -7.72
N GLY A 56 -0.42 7.30 -7.63
CA GLY A 56 -1.29 8.48 -7.69
C GLY A 56 -1.04 9.50 -6.58
N LEU A 57 -1.69 10.66 -6.67
CA LEU A 57 -1.49 11.78 -5.75
C LEU A 57 -2.58 11.85 -4.67
N ASP A 58 -3.78 11.33 -4.97
CA ASP A 58 -4.88 11.30 -4.03
C ASP A 58 -4.69 10.15 -3.04
N LYS A 59 -5.18 10.35 -1.81
CA LYS A 59 -4.96 9.41 -0.70
C LYS A 59 -5.53 8.01 -0.91
N ALA A 60 -6.48 7.89 -1.84
CA ALA A 60 -7.14 6.63 -2.18
C ALA A 60 -6.60 5.99 -3.47
N ASP A 61 -5.79 6.71 -4.26
CA ASP A 61 -5.22 6.18 -5.49
C ASP A 61 -4.35 4.94 -5.24
N PRO A 62 -3.52 4.88 -4.18
CA PRO A 62 -2.76 3.68 -3.87
C PRO A 62 -3.63 2.44 -3.69
N ALA A 63 -4.73 2.55 -2.96
CA ALA A 63 -5.63 1.43 -2.71
C ALA A 63 -6.29 0.92 -4.01
N ALA A 64 -6.57 1.82 -4.95
CA ALA A 64 -7.17 1.47 -6.24
C ALA A 64 -6.15 0.88 -7.25
N ASN A 65 -4.90 1.37 -7.24
CA ASN A 65 -3.95 1.12 -8.33
C ASN A 65 -2.82 0.15 -7.97
N ALA A 66 -2.51 -0.04 -6.67
CA ALA A 66 -1.37 -0.85 -6.23
C ALA A 66 -1.48 -2.34 -6.56
N GLY A 67 -2.68 -2.86 -6.85
CA GLY A 67 -2.88 -4.25 -7.29
C GLY A 67 -2.19 -4.61 -8.61
N SER A 68 -1.74 -3.60 -9.38
CA SER A 68 -0.94 -3.80 -10.60
C SER A 68 0.52 -4.17 -10.32
N LEU A 69 1.01 -3.93 -9.10
CA LEU A 69 2.36 -4.27 -8.68
C LEU A 69 2.48 -5.78 -8.43
N LYS A 70 3.40 -6.43 -9.14
CA LYS A 70 3.76 -7.82 -8.86
C LYS A 70 4.76 -7.86 -7.70
N THR A 71 4.30 -8.31 -6.54
CA THR A 71 5.11 -8.41 -5.32
C THR A 71 5.70 -9.81 -5.09
N ASP A 72 5.39 -10.78 -5.94
CA ASP A 72 5.90 -12.15 -5.89
C ASP A 72 6.08 -12.68 -7.33
N PRO A 73 7.30 -13.12 -7.74
CA PRO A 73 8.55 -13.13 -6.96
C PRO A 73 9.13 -11.74 -6.73
N TRP A 74 9.94 -11.60 -5.67
CA TRP A 74 10.64 -10.37 -5.33
C TRP A 74 12.13 -10.63 -5.04
N THR A 75 13.01 -9.71 -5.45
CA THR A 75 14.45 -9.79 -5.24
C THR A 75 14.92 -8.58 -4.43
N LEU A 76 15.58 -8.80 -3.29
CA LEU A 76 16.07 -7.74 -2.41
C LEU A 76 17.60 -7.76 -2.34
N THR A 77 18.27 -6.81 -2.99
CA THR A 77 19.73 -6.74 -2.99
C THR A 77 20.28 -5.84 -1.88
N ILE A 78 21.24 -6.35 -1.10
CA ILE A 78 22.03 -5.61 -0.13
C ILE A 78 23.47 -5.48 -0.67
N ASN A 79 23.87 -4.27 -1.04
CA ASN A 79 25.17 -3.96 -1.66
C ASN A 79 25.73 -2.60 -1.18
N GLY A 80 26.79 -2.11 -1.83
CA GLY A 80 27.52 -0.88 -1.46
C GLY A 80 28.78 -1.17 -0.66
N GLU A 81 29.12 -0.29 0.28
CA GLU A 81 30.28 -0.43 1.18
C GLU A 81 29.97 -1.43 2.32
N VAL A 82 29.82 -2.70 1.96
CA VAL A 82 29.51 -3.79 2.89
C VAL A 82 30.50 -4.95 2.76
N ASN A 83 30.83 -5.58 3.88
CA ASN A 83 31.78 -6.70 3.89
C ASN A 83 31.22 -7.99 3.25
N LYS A 84 29.89 -8.18 3.27
CA LYS A 84 29.21 -9.40 2.80
C LYS A 84 27.90 -9.02 2.08
N PRO A 85 27.95 -8.73 0.76
CA PRO A 85 26.74 -8.47 -0.01
C PRO A 85 25.88 -9.73 -0.13
N LEU A 86 24.56 -9.56 -0.25
CA LEU A 86 23.60 -10.65 -0.41
C LEU A 86 22.35 -10.21 -1.20
N THR A 87 21.59 -11.18 -1.69
CA THR A 87 20.36 -10.99 -2.47
C THR A 87 19.30 -11.96 -1.97
#